data_AF-A0A259M2B0-F1
#
_entry.id   AF-A0A259M2B0-F1
#
_cell.length_a   1.000
_cell.length_b   1.000
_cell.length_c   1.000
_cell.angle_alpha   90.00
_cell.angle_beta   90.00
_cell.angle_gamma   90.00
#
_symmetry.space_group_name_H-M   'P 1'
#
loop_
_entity.id
_entity.type
_entity.pdbx_description
1 polymer ?
#
loop_
_entity_poly.entity_id
_entity_poly.type
_entity_poly.pdbx_seq_one_letter_code
_entity_poly.pdbx_strand_id
1 'polypeptide(L)' 'MKKLVLAAVVTAAASTAYAGNLAEPIIEAPVVVEETAGSSGGGVLIPLLILAVVAAAVAS' A
#
# COMPACT_ATOMS: atom_id res chain seq x y z
N MET A 1 -3.20 15.41 -26.13
CA MET A 1 -4.42 15.16 -25.34
C MET A 1 -4.58 13.72 -24.82
N LYS A 2 -3.89 12.70 -25.37
CA LYS A 2 -4.00 11.30 -24.89
C LYS A 2 -3.22 11.00 -23.59
N LYS A 3 -2.17 11.78 -23.30
CA LYS A 3 -1.29 11.58 -22.13
C LYS A 3 -1.96 11.92 -20.80
N LEU A 4 -2.90 12.87 -20.81
CA LEU A 4 -3.66 13.26 -19.61
C LEU A 4 -4.68 12.19 -19.22
N VAL A 5 -5.28 11.51 -20.21
CA VAL A 5 -6.21 10.40 -19.97
C VAL A 5 -5.49 9.24 -19.29
N LEU A 6 -4.29 8.89 -19.74
CA LEU A 6 -3.51 7.81 -19.12
C LEU A 6 -3.08 8.18 -17.69
N ALA A 7 -2.64 9.41 -17.47
CA ALA A 7 -2.29 9.89 -16.13
C ALA A 7 -3.50 9.84 -15.19
N ALA A 8 -4.68 10.26 -15.64
CA ALA A 8 -5.91 10.20 -14.84
C ALA A 8 -6.30 8.76 -14.47
N VAL A 9 -6.15 7.81 -15.41
CA VAL A 9 -6.44 6.39 -15.14
C VAL A 9 -5.47 5.80 -14.12
N VAL A 10 -4.17 6.13 -14.21
CA VAL A 10 -3.16 5.68 -13.24
C VAL A 10 -3.44 6.25 -11.85
N THR A 11 -3.73 7.55 -11.75
CA THR A 11 -4.08 8.20 -10.48
C THR A 11 -5.35 7.61 -9.86
N ALA A 12 -6.37 7.32 -10.68
CA ALA A 12 -7.60 6.69 -10.22
C ALA A 12 -7.35 5.27 -9.71
N ALA A 13 -6.54 4.47 -10.42
CA ALA A 13 -6.18 3.11 -10.00
C ALA A 13 -5.33 3.09 -8.72
N ALA A 14 -4.49 4.12 -8.49
CA ALA A 14 -3.66 4.23 -7.29
C ALA A 14 -4.45 4.61 -6.01
N SER A 15 -5.68 5.11 -6.15
CA SER A 15 -6.47 5.60 -5.01
C SER A 15 -6.81 4.52 -3.97
N THR A 16 -6.83 3.24 -4.36
CA THR A 16 -7.10 2.11 -3.46
C THR A 16 -5.89 1.66 -2.63
N ALA A 17 -4.70 2.23 -2.88
CA ALA A 17 -3.47 1.89 -2.15
C ALA A 17 -3.27 2.74 -0.87
N TYR A 18 -4.29 3.50 -0.43
CA TYR A 18 -4.20 4.33 0.76
C TYR A 18 -4.51 3.52 2.03
N ALA A 19 -3.51 3.32 2.89
CA ALA A 19 -3.70 2.77 4.22
C ALA A 19 -4.46 3.80 5.07
N GLY A 20 -5.76 3.58 5.28
CA GLY A 20 -6.63 4.49 6.03
C GLY A 20 -6.10 4.80 7.45
N ASN A 21 -6.59 5.90 8.04
CA ASN A 21 -6.24 6.25 9.42
C ASN A 21 -6.84 5.23 10.40
N LEU A 22 -6.06 4.82 11.41
CA LEU A 22 -6.59 3.96 12.48
C LEU A 22 -7.65 4.77 13.24
N ALA A 23 -8.88 4.27 13.27
CA ALA A 23 -9.90 4.80 14.17
C ALA A 23 -9.36 4.74 15.61
N GLU A 24 -9.65 5.76 16.41
CA GLU A 24 -9.16 5.87 17.79
C GLU A 24 -9.49 4.57 18.55
N PRO A 25 -8.46 3.80 18.96
CA PRO A 25 -8.68 2.52 19.59
C PRO A 25 -9.30 2.75 20.97
N ILE A 26 -10.53 2.26 21.16
CA ILE A 26 -11.15 2.11 22.48
C ILE A 26 -10.28 1.14 23.30
N ILE A 27 -9.52 1.70 24.26
CA ILE A 27 -8.68 0.93 25.18
C ILE A 27 -9.59 0.32 26.26
N GLU A 28 -10.16 -0.86 26.00
CA GLU A 28 -10.63 -1.75 27.07
C GLU A 28 -9.43 -2.46 27.71
N ALA A 29 -9.48 -2.68 29.03
CA ALA A 29 -8.35 -3.17 29.83
C ALA A 29 -7.72 -4.45 29.22
N PRO A 30 -6.40 -4.45 28.94
CA PRO A 30 -5.79 -5.40 28.02
C PRO A 30 -5.77 -6.82 28.61
N VAL A 31 -6.54 -7.74 28.01
CA VAL A 31 -6.14 -9.15 27.95
C VAL A 31 -5.04 -9.19 26.90
N VAL A 32 -3.82 -9.50 27.32
CA VAL A 32 -2.64 -9.62 26.44
C VAL A 32 -2.87 -10.75 25.45
N VAL A 33 -3.49 -10.42 24.33
CA VAL A 33 -3.40 -11.20 23.10
C VAL A 33 -2.25 -10.55 22.35
N GLU A 34 -1.17 -11.30 22.14
CA GLU A 34 -0.10 -10.88 21.26
C GLU A 34 -0.68 -10.69 19.85
N GLU A 35 -1.07 -9.46 19.52
CA GLU A 35 -1.41 -9.07 18.16
C GLU A 35 -0.14 -9.22 17.33
N THR A 36 -0.03 -10.37 16.68
CA THR A 36 1.08 -10.69 15.79
C THR A 36 1.07 -9.72 14.61
N ALA A 37 1.92 -8.70 14.73
CA ALA A 37 2.76 -8.16 13.66
C ALA A 37 2.05 -7.81 12.33
N GLY A 38 0.90 -7.14 12.38
CA GLY A 38 0.27 -6.55 11.20
C GLY A 38 0.92 -5.26 10.68
N SER A 39 1.97 -4.74 11.35
CA SER A 39 2.55 -3.44 11.01
C SER A 39 3.94 -3.56 10.38
N SER A 40 4.08 -2.88 9.24
CA SER A 40 5.31 -2.53 8.52
C SER A 40 6.06 -3.63 7.73
N GLY A 41 5.85 -4.92 7.99
CA GLY A 41 6.56 -6.00 7.27
C GLY A 41 5.85 -6.54 6.01
N GLY A 42 4.55 -6.87 6.12
CA GLY A 42 3.82 -7.55 5.05
C GLY A 42 3.34 -6.63 3.90
N GLY A 43 3.01 -5.37 4.22
CA GLY A 43 2.49 -4.41 3.24
C GLY A 43 3.53 -3.84 2.26
N VAL A 44 4.82 -3.98 2.56
CA VAL A 44 5.93 -3.40 1.77
C VAL A 44 6.42 -4.36 0.67
N LEU A 45 6.18 -5.67 0.82
CA LEU A 45 6.66 -6.66 -0.16
C LEU A 45 6.00 -6.47 -1.54
N ILE A 46 4.70 -6.21 -1.58
CA ILE A 46 3.96 -5.98 -2.83
C ILE A 46 4.50 -4.74 -3.60
N PRO A 47 4.65 -3.54 -2.99
CA PRO A 47 5.21 -2.39 -3.70
C PRO A 47 6.67 -2.59 -4.12
N LEU A 48 7.50 -3.28 -3.35
CA LEU A 48 8.90 -3.58 -3.75
C LEU A 48 8.97 -4.51 -4.96
N LEU A 49 8.12 -5.54 -5.02
CA LEU A 49 8.05 -6.44 -6.18
C LEU A 49 7.60 -5.70 -7.44
N ILE A 50 6.61 -4.82 -7.33
CA ILE A 50 6.16 -4.00 -8.46
C ILE A 50 7.29 -3.09 -8.95
N LEU A 51 8.03 -2.44 -8.04
CA LEU A 51 9.16 -1.57 -8.40
C LEU A 51 10.27 -2.34 -9.12
N ALA A 52 10.58 -3.56 -8.66
CA ALA A 52 11.58 -4.42 -9.30
C ALA A 52 11.18 -4.81 -10.73
N VAL A 53 9.91 -5.15 -10.97
CA VAL A 53 9.41 -5.48 -12.31
C VAL A 53 9.49 -4.27 -13.25
N VAL A 54 9.11 -3.09 -12.77
CA VAL A 54 9.25 -1.85 -13.55
C VAL A 54 10.70 -1.58 -13.89
N ALA A 55 11.62 -1.65 -12.92
CA ALA A 55 13.05 -1.45 -13.15
C ALA A 55 13.63 -2.43 -14.19
N ALA A 56 13.24 -3.71 -14.12
CA ALA A 56 13.64 -4.72 -15.09
C ALA A 56 13.13 -4.40 -16.50
N ALA A 57 11.89 -3.90 -16.63
CA ALA A 57 11.32 -3.50 -17.92
C ALA A 57 12.01 -2.27 -18.53
N VAL A 58 12.53 -1.34 -17.74
CA VAL A 58 13.29 -0.17 -18.25
C VAL A 58 14.74 -0.53 -18.62
N ALA A 59 15.29 -1.58 -18.00
CA ALA A 59 16.69 -2.01 -18.20
C ALA A 59 16.88 -2.99 -19.38
N SER A 60 15.79 -3.41 -20.03
CA SER A 60 15.79 -4.33 -21.19
C SER A 60 15.73 -3.62 -22.53
#